data_AF-A0A257W683-F1
#
_entry.id   AF-A0A257W683-F1
#
_cell.length_a   1.000
_cell.length_b   1.000
_cell.length_c   1.000
_cell.angle_alpha   90.00
_cell.angle_beta   90.00
_cell.angle_gamma   90.00
#
_symmetry.space_group_name_H-M   'P 1'
#
loop_
_entity.id
_entity.type
_entity.pdbx_description
1 polymer ?
#
loop_
_entity_poly.entity_id
_entity_poly.type
_entity_poly.pdbx_seq_one_letter_code
_entity_poly.pdbx_strand_id
1 'polypeptide(L)'
;GSCFPTTIYIGHPGWKGLGARAGYSTLNGIVITILCLTGTVGIVNAVIPIEAGVAIVLWIGIIITAQAFAATPKEHAPAVAVGLFPAIAAWGFNVVQGAFFFAGGKTIQELLTASPTTELNGYLLQGMISIERGYIFTCMMLAAISAFLIDRKFFTAGIWAIFAGAFAAIGLTHAFIVKGNIVDFLFVQAAIPSETLAYRAWDVAVGYGLIALAFFAFGIYHRGQSDAPRLEH
;
A
#
# COMPACT_ATOMS: atom_id res chain seq x y z
N GLY A 1 -11.58 -19.05 8.64
CA GLY A 1 -10.67 -17.94 8.31
C GLY A 1 -11.45 -16.89 7.57
N SER A 2 -11.11 -15.61 7.73
CA SER A 2 -11.74 -14.52 6.98
C SER A 2 -11.46 -14.66 5.47
N CYS A 3 -12.45 -14.38 4.62
CA CYS A 3 -12.28 -14.29 3.16
C CYS A 3 -11.51 -13.02 2.73
N PHE A 4 -11.36 -12.08 3.65
CA PHE A 4 -10.54 -10.87 3.52
C PHE A 4 -9.65 -10.78 4.76
N PRO A 5 -8.40 -11.27 4.72
CA PRO A 5 -7.53 -11.17 5.87
C PRO A 5 -7.15 -9.70 6.08
N THR A 6 -7.91 -8.99 6.92
CA THR A 6 -7.57 -7.64 7.40
C THR A 6 -6.41 -7.67 8.39
N THR A 7 -6.06 -8.86 8.89
CA THR A 7 -4.95 -9.10 9.80
C THR A 7 -4.36 -10.48 9.53
N ILE A 8 -3.03 -10.59 9.51
CA ILE A 8 -2.35 -11.87 9.29
C ILE A 8 -2.44 -12.70 10.57
N TYR A 9 -3.12 -13.84 10.46
CA TYR A 9 -3.25 -14.77 11.58
C TYR A 9 -2.04 -15.70 11.64
N ILE A 10 -0.91 -15.18 12.15
CA ILE A 10 0.37 -15.93 12.30
C ILE A 10 0.19 -17.21 13.11
N GLY A 11 -0.74 -17.21 14.07
CA GLY A 11 -1.04 -18.37 14.87
C GLY A 11 -1.66 -19.51 14.05
N HIS A 12 -2.34 -19.24 12.92
CA HIS A 12 -3.13 -20.25 12.22
C HIS A 12 -2.34 -21.51 11.87
N PRO A 13 -1.17 -21.43 11.20
CA PRO A 13 -0.42 -22.64 10.85
C PRO A 13 0.07 -23.37 12.10
N GLY A 14 0.51 -22.64 13.14
CA GLY A 14 0.96 -23.21 14.41
C GLY A 14 -0.17 -23.92 15.18
N TRP A 15 -1.30 -23.25 15.40
CA TRP A 15 -2.49 -23.82 16.05
C TRP A 15 -3.05 -24.99 15.24
N LYS A 16 -3.02 -24.91 13.91
CA LYS A 16 -3.46 -26.01 13.04
C LYS A 16 -2.54 -27.23 13.19
N GLY A 17 -1.23 -27.02 13.31
CA GLY A 17 -0.25 -28.07 13.63
C GLY A 17 -0.48 -28.72 15.00
N LEU A 18 -1.01 -27.96 15.98
CA LEU A 18 -1.42 -28.47 17.30
C LEU A 18 -2.80 -29.14 17.31
N GLY A 19 -3.43 -29.35 16.14
CA GLY A 19 -4.72 -30.02 16.01
C GLY A 19 -5.93 -29.11 16.19
N ALA A 20 -5.78 -27.78 16.15
CA ALA A 20 -6.91 -26.85 16.24
C ALA A 20 -7.93 -27.06 15.10
N ARG A 21 -9.20 -27.06 15.47
CA ARG A 21 -10.36 -27.24 14.57
C ARG A 21 -11.33 -26.08 14.68
N ALA A 22 -12.50 -26.19 14.04
CA ALA A 22 -13.53 -25.15 14.03
C ALA A 22 -13.88 -24.63 15.43
N GLY A 23 -13.97 -25.52 16.44
CA GLY A 23 -14.26 -25.14 17.83
C GLY A 23 -13.30 -24.11 18.42
N TYR A 24 -11.99 -24.23 18.15
CA TYR A 24 -10.98 -23.25 18.61
C TYR A 24 -11.22 -21.87 17.99
N SER A 25 -11.52 -21.81 16.68
CA SER A 25 -11.81 -20.54 16.00
C SER A 25 -13.11 -19.91 16.50
N THR A 26 -14.16 -20.71 16.70
CA THR A 26 -15.45 -20.25 17.21
C THR A 26 -15.33 -19.72 18.64
N LEU A 27 -14.63 -20.42 19.52
CA LEU A 27 -14.40 -19.98 20.90
C LEU A 27 -13.61 -18.68 20.96
N ASN A 28 -12.53 -18.55 20.18
CA ASN A 28 -11.80 -17.28 20.08
C ASN A 28 -12.72 -16.14 19.62
N GLY A 29 -13.55 -16.37 18.59
CA GLY A 29 -14.51 -15.37 18.12
C GLY A 29 -15.49 -14.94 19.21
N ILE A 30 -16.06 -15.89 19.96
CA ILE A 30 -16.98 -15.62 21.07
C ILE A 30 -16.28 -14.83 22.18
N VAL A 31 -15.09 -15.26 22.62
CA VAL A 31 -14.35 -14.60 23.71
C VAL A 31 -14.01 -13.17 23.34
N ILE A 32 -13.44 -12.94 22.15
CA ILE A 32 -13.11 -11.57 21.70
C ILE A 32 -14.38 -10.72 21.59
N THR A 33 -15.48 -11.28 21.10
CA THR A 33 -16.77 -10.57 21.03
C THR A 33 -17.27 -10.16 22.41
N ILE A 34 -17.23 -11.07 23.39
CA ILE A 34 -17.61 -10.76 24.78
C ILE A 34 -16.70 -9.67 25.34
N LEU A 35 -15.38 -9.75 25.13
CA LEU A 35 -14.43 -8.74 25.61
C LEU A 35 -14.75 -7.35 25.03
N CYS A 36 -15.03 -7.28 23.72
CA CYS A 36 -15.38 -6.03 23.05
C CYS A 36 -16.74 -5.47 23.52
N LEU A 37 -17.77 -6.31 23.64
CA LEU A 37 -19.12 -5.87 24.03
C LEU A 37 -19.24 -5.48 25.51
N THR A 38 -18.43 -6.07 26.37
CA THR A 38 -18.41 -5.77 27.82
C THR A 38 -17.48 -4.59 28.17
N GLY A 39 -16.71 -4.07 27.21
CA GLY A 39 -15.72 -3.01 27.45
C GLY A 39 -14.49 -3.45 28.24
N THR A 40 -14.34 -4.75 28.51
CA THR A 40 -13.24 -5.32 29.30
C THR A 40 -11.89 -5.25 28.60
N VAL A 41 -11.85 -4.90 27.30
CA VAL A 41 -10.62 -4.54 26.57
C VAL A 41 -9.82 -3.45 27.29
N GLY A 42 -10.49 -2.49 27.94
CA GLY A 42 -9.80 -1.44 28.72
C GLY A 42 -8.99 -2.00 29.89
N ILE A 43 -9.50 -3.05 30.56
CA ILE A 43 -8.80 -3.74 31.65
C ILE A 43 -7.59 -4.50 31.10
N VAL A 44 -7.76 -5.17 29.97
CA VAL A 44 -6.67 -5.89 29.28
C VAL A 44 -5.56 -4.90 28.89
N ASN A 45 -5.90 -3.74 28.32
CA ASN A 45 -4.93 -2.69 27.97
C ASN A 45 -4.23 -2.08 29.19
N ALA A 46 -4.86 -2.07 30.37
CA ALA A 46 -4.22 -1.58 31.59
C ALA A 46 -3.17 -2.57 32.15
N VAL A 47 -3.32 -3.86 31.86
CA VAL A 47 -2.43 -4.92 32.34
C VAL A 47 -1.31 -5.23 31.35
N ILE A 48 -1.61 -5.18 30.04
CA ILE A 48 -0.64 -5.53 29.00
C ILE A 48 0.20 -4.29 28.66
N PRO A 49 1.53 -4.34 28.84
CA PRO A 49 2.41 -3.23 28.48
C PRO A 49 2.42 -3.01 26.97
N ILE A 50 2.43 -1.74 26.54
CA ILE A 50 2.43 -1.36 25.12
C ILE A 50 3.69 -1.88 24.41
N GLU A 51 4.79 -1.99 25.14
CA GLU A 51 6.08 -2.51 24.68
C GLU A 51 5.97 -3.96 24.21
N ALA A 52 5.14 -4.79 24.88
CA ALA A 52 4.88 -6.15 24.44
C ALA A 52 4.11 -6.19 23.12
N GLY A 53 3.16 -5.26 22.94
CA GLY A 53 2.45 -5.05 21.68
C GLY A 53 3.39 -4.66 20.54
N VAL A 54 4.33 -3.74 20.78
CA VAL A 54 5.32 -3.33 19.79
C VAL A 54 6.24 -4.49 19.42
N ALA A 55 6.74 -5.24 20.40
CA ALA A 55 7.64 -6.38 20.17
C ALA A 55 6.98 -7.48 19.32
N ILE A 56 5.72 -7.83 19.59
CA ILE A 56 5.01 -8.86 18.82
C ILE A 56 4.70 -8.38 17.39
N VAL A 57 4.30 -7.11 17.21
CA VAL A 57 4.04 -6.54 15.88
C VAL A 57 5.32 -6.48 15.04
N LEU A 58 6.44 -6.09 15.64
CA LEU A 58 7.75 -6.10 14.97
C LEU A 58 8.13 -7.51 14.50
N TRP A 59 8.04 -8.50 15.39
CA TRP A 59 8.33 -9.89 15.05
C TRP A 59 7.43 -10.42 13.93
N ILE A 60 6.13 -10.13 14.01
CA ILE A 60 5.16 -10.48 12.97
C ILE A 60 5.55 -9.85 11.63
N GLY A 61 5.90 -8.56 11.61
CA GLY A 61 6.34 -7.85 10.42
C GLY A 61 7.59 -8.49 9.77
N ILE A 62 8.57 -8.89 10.57
CA ILE A 62 9.78 -9.59 10.11
C ILE A 62 9.41 -10.93 9.47
N ILE A 63 8.59 -11.74 10.15
CA ILE A 63 8.21 -13.07 9.65
C ILE A 63 7.38 -12.98 8.38
N ILE A 64 6.43 -12.05 8.29
CA ILE A 64 5.62 -11.83 7.08
C ILE A 64 6.50 -11.40 5.92
N THR A 65 7.44 -10.49 6.16
CA THR A 65 8.36 -10.02 5.12
C THR A 65 9.21 -11.20 4.62
N ALA A 66 9.80 -11.98 5.53
CA ALA A 66 10.57 -13.18 5.16
C ALA A 66 9.72 -14.20 4.39
N GLN A 67 8.48 -14.44 4.82
CA GLN A 67 7.55 -15.35 4.16
C GLN A 67 7.13 -14.84 2.78
N ALA A 68 6.97 -13.54 2.58
CA ALA A 68 6.65 -12.98 1.27
C ALA A 68 7.74 -13.30 0.25
N PHE A 69 9.02 -13.23 0.63
CA PHE A 69 10.13 -13.66 -0.23
C PHE A 69 10.22 -15.19 -0.37
N ALA A 70 10.03 -15.94 0.73
CA ALA A 70 10.19 -17.39 0.72
C ALA A 70 9.05 -18.14 0.00
N ALA A 71 7.83 -17.60 0.03
CA ALA A 71 6.66 -18.18 -0.64
C ALA A 71 6.55 -17.78 -2.12
N THR A 72 7.37 -16.82 -2.56
CA THR A 72 7.37 -16.31 -3.93
C THR A 72 8.51 -16.96 -4.72
N PRO A 73 8.33 -17.28 -6.03
CA PRO A 73 9.43 -17.74 -6.88
C PRO A 73 10.62 -16.78 -6.82
N LYS A 74 11.84 -17.34 -6.86
CA LYS A 74 13.07 -16.55 -6.65
C LYS A 74 13.21 -15.42 -7.67
N GLU A 75 12.73 -15.65 -8.89
CA GLU A 75 12.73 -14.70 -10.00
C GLU A 75 11.89 -13.46 -9.69
N HIS A 76 10.85 -13.61 -8.87
CA HIS A 76 9.91 -12.54 -8.49
C HIS A 76 10.31 -11.82 -7.19
N ALA A 77 11.43 -12.17 -6.57
CA ALA A 77 11.93 -11.46 -5.38
C ALA A 77 12.04 -9.93 -5.57
N PRO A 78 12.48 -9.40 -6.74
CA PRO A 78 12.47 -7.95 -6.98
C PRO A 78 11.06 -7.34 -6.93
N ALA A 79 10.03 -8.05 -7.39
CA ALA A 79 8.64 -7.58 -7.33
C ALA A 79 8.14 -7.46 -5.89
N VAL A 80 8.52 -8.40 -5.01
CA VAL A 80 8.25 -8.32 -3.57
C VAL A 80 8.90 -7.06 -2.97
N ALA A 81 10.18 -6.81 -3.30
CA ALA A 81 10.90 -5.63 -2.82
C ALA A 81 10.27 -4.32 -3.31
N VAL A 82 9.91 -4.22 -4.59
CA VAL A 82 9.20 -3.06 -5.15
C VAL A 82 7.88 -2.81 -4.44
N GLY A 83 7.13 -3.88 -4.14
CA GLY A 83 5.88 -3.80 -3.40
C GLY A 83 6.03 -3.23 -1.99
N LEU A 84 7.21 -3.25 -1.38
CA LEU A 84 7.44 -2.70 -0.03
C LEU A 84 7.71 -1.19 -0.04
N PHE A 85 8.19 -0.62 -1.14
CA PHE A 85 8.62 0.78 -1.17
C PHE A 85 7.51 1.79 -0.84
N PRO A 86 6.26 1.68 -1.35
CA PRO A 86 5.22 2.64 -1.01
C PRO A 86 4.88 2.63 0.49
N ALA A 87 4.92 1.47 1.15
CA ALA A 87 4.70 1.36 2.59
C ALA A 87 5.83 1.99 3.41
N ILE A 88 7.08 1.86 2.96
CA ILE A 88 8.23 2.52 3.59
C ILE A 88 8.14 4.05 3.42
N ALA A 89 7.77 4.51 2.22
CA ALA A 89 7.57 5.93 1.96
C ALA A 89 6.40 6.51 2.78
N ALA A 90 5.32 5.73 2.94
CA ALA A 90 4.20 6.07 3.80
C ALA A 90 4.62 6.25 5.27
N TRP A 91 5.43 5.33 5.80
CA TRP A 91 6.00 5.48 7.13
C TRP A 91 6.89 6.74 7.23
N GLY A 92 7.73 7.00 6.22
CA GLY A 92 8.55 8.21 6.15
C GLY A 92 7.70 9.49 6.20
N PHE A 93 6.59 9.54 5.45
CA PHE A 93 5.65 10.65 5.52
C PHE A 93 4.99 10.78 6.89
N ASN A 94 4.63 9.67 7.54
CA ASN A 94 4.06 9.70 8.89
C ASN A 94 5.00 10.36 9.91
N VAL A 95 6.30 10.05 9.84
CA VAL A 95 7.33 10.71 10.68
C VAL A 95 7.41 12.21 10.37
N VAL A 96 7.44 12.59 9.09
CA VAL A 96 7.46 14.00 8.67
C VAL A 96 6.22 14.73 9.19
N GLN A 97 5.02 14.16 9.01
CA GLN A 97 3.77 14.74 9.46
C GLN A 97 3.74 14.91 10.99
N GLY A 98 4.24 13.93 11.74
CA GLY A 98 4.42 14.03 13.19
C GLY A 98 5.32 15.20 13.61
N ALA A 99 6.42 15.43 12.86
CA ALA A 99 7.29 16.58 13.11
C ALA A 99 6.59 17.92 12.87
N PHE A 100 5.74 18.03 11.84
CA PHE A 100 4.92 19.24 11.60
C PHE A 100 3.93 19.50 12.73
N PHE A 101 3.30 18.45 13.26
CA PHE A 101 2.40 18.58 14.42
C PHE A 101 3.13 19.07 15.68
N PHE A 102 4.35 18.58 15.92
CA PHE A 102 5.13 18.97 17.10
C PHE A 102 5.76 20.37 16.97
N ALA A 103 6.29 20.72 15.80
CA ALA A 103 7.06 21.95 15.63
C ALA A 103 6.23 23.24 15.72
N GLY A 104 4.94 23.20 15.37
CA GLY A 104 4.03 24.35 15.48
C GLY A 104 4.36 25.56 14.61
N GLY A 105 5.24 25.39 13.60
CA GLY A 105 5.63 26.43 12.64
C GLY A 105 4.72 26.47 11.41
N LYS A 106 5.33 26.71 10.23
CA LYS A 106 4.61 26.64 8.94
C LYS A 106 3.97 25.27 8.77
N THR A 107 2.72 25.28 8.34
CA THR A 107 1.95 24.06 8.07
C THR A 107 2.32 23.45 6.73
N ILE A 108 2.02 22.16 6.56
CA ILE A 108 2.15 21.45 5.28
C ILE A 108 1.36 22.19 4.19
N GLN A 109 0.14 22.63 4.49
CA GLN A 109 -0.70 23.39 3.57
C GLN A 109 -0.03 24.69 3.09
N GLU A 110 0.54 25.48 4.01
CA GLU A 110 1.21 26.75 3.65
C GLU A 110 2.43 26.50 2.74
N LEU A 111 3.23 25.48 3.05
CA LEU A 111 4.40 25.13 2.24
C LEU A 111 4.01 24.71 0.82
N LEU A 112 3.03 23.83 0.69
CA LEU A 112 2.58 23.35 -0.62
C LEU A 112 1.81 24.41 -1.41
N THR A 113 1.12 25.32 -0.74
CA THR A 113 0.46 26.47 -1.39
C THR A 113 1.50 27.46 -1.93
N ALA A 114 2.61 27.65 -1.22
CA ALA A 114 3.71 28.49 -1.68
C ALA A 114 4.47 27.86 -2.87
N SER A 115 4.69 26.55 -2.83
CA SER A 115 5.25 25.80 -3.96
C SER A 115 4.88 24.31 -3.91
N PRO A 116 4.28 23.75 -4.98
CA PRO A 116 3.98 22.32 -5.06
C PRO A 116 5.24 21.44 -5.14
N THR A 117 6.38 22.03 -5.54
CA THR A 117 7.68 21.33 -5.60
C THR A 117 8.52 21.57 -4.36
N THR A 118 7.89 21.90 -3.22
CA THR A 118 8.61 22.05 -1.96
C THR A 118 9.29 20.75 -1.57
N GLU A 119 10.59 20.83 -1.27
CA GLU A 119 11.39 19.71 -0.82
C GLU A 119 11.71 19.83 0.67
N LEU A 120 11.69 18.68 1.36
CA LEU A 120 12.18 18.52 2.71
C LEU A 120 13.35 17.54 2.68
N ASN A 121 14.55 18.01 2.98
CA ASN A 121 15.77 17.20 2.95
C ASN A 121 15.95 16.44 1.61
N GLY A 122 15.70 17.10 0.48
CA GLY A 122 15.80 16.52 -0.87
C GLY A 122 14.65 15.61 -1.29
N TYR A 123 13.56 15.53 -0.51
CA TYR A 123 12.36 14.78 -0.86
C TYR A 123 11.18 15.70 -1.14
N LEU A 124 10.50 15.51 -2.27
CA LEU A 124 9.30 16.26 -2.63
C LEU A 124 8.16 15.99 -1.63
N LEU A 125 7.74 17.02 -0.90
CA LEU A 125 6.69 16.90 0.12
C LEU A 125 5.37 16.40 -0.47
N GLN A 126 4.95 16.96 -1.61
CA GLN A 126 3.78 16.50 -2.33
C GLN A 126 3.91 15.04 -2.79
N GLY A 127 5.10 14.63 -3.23
CA GLY A 127 5.38 13.25 -3.64
C GLY A 127 5.26 12.27 -2.48
N MET A 128 5.78 12.63 -1.31
CA MET A 128 5.65 11.84 -0.09
C MET A 128 4.20 11.67 0.34
N ILE A 129 3.39 12.75 0.26
CA ILE A 129 1.97 12.66 0.53
C ILE A 129 1.29 11.76 -0.48
N SER A 130 1.54 11.98 -1.78
CA SER A 130 0.90 11.24 -2.87
C SER A 130 1.20 9.74 -2.78
N ILE A 131 2.44 9.33 -2.54
CA ILE A 131 2.77 7.89 -2.46
C ILE A 131 2.20 7.22 -1.21
N GLU A 132 2.03 7.97 -0.12
CA GLU A 132 1.38 7.48 1.10
C GLU A 132 -0.10 7.19 0.84
N ARG A 133 -0.81 8.06 0.10
CA ARG A 133 -2.26 7.92 -0.04
C ARG A 133 -2.64 6.65 -0.77
N GLY A 134 -3.29 5.76 -0.04
CA GLY A 134 -3.70 4.45 -0.55
C GLY A 134 -2.52 3.51 -0.79
N TYR A 135 -1.39 3.68 -0.07
CA TYR A 135 -0.14 2.94 -0.30
C TYR A 135 -0.33 1.42 -0.38
N ILE A 136 -1.31 0.83 0.32
CA ILE A 136 -1.59 -0.62 0.24
C ILE A 136 -1.97 -1.03 -1.18
N PHE A 137 -2.82 -0.24 -1.85
CA PHE A 137 -3.16 -0.46 -3.24
C PHE A 137 -1.95 -0.20 -4.13
N THR A 138 -1.19 0.86 -3.89
CA THR A 138 0.04 1.16 -4.65
C THR A 138 1.07 0.02 -4.55
N CYS A 139 1.31 -0.52 -3.36
CA CYS A 139 2.14 -1.70 -3.10
C CYS A 139 1.69 -2.89 -3.96
N MET A 140 0.39 -3.21 -3.91
CA MET A 140 -0.19 -4.33 -4.65
C MET A 140 -0.07 -4.15 -6.17
N MET A 141 -0.41 -2.96 -6.68
CA MET A 141 -0.34 -2.66 -8.11
C MET A 141 1.11 -2.71 -8.63
N LEU A 142 2.06 -2.09 -7.91
CA LEU A 142 3.47 -2.10 -8.32
C LEU A 142 4.09 -3.49 -8.24
N ALA A 143 3.76 -4.30 -7.21
CA ALA A 143 4.19 -5.68 -7.12
C ALA A 143 3.63 -6.52 -8.28
N ALA A 144 2.33 -6.39 -8.59
CA ALA A 144 1.69 -7.11 -9.68
C ALA A 144 2.30 -6.75 -11.04
N ILE A 145 2.44 -5.45 -11.34
CA ILE A 145 3.08 -4.97 -12.56
C ILE A 145 4.49 -5.55 -12.67
N SER A 146 5.29 -5.45 -11.60
CA SER A 146 6.67 -5.94 -11.59
C SER A 146 6.75 -7.45 -11.85
N ALA A 147 5.90 -8.26 -11.21
CA ALA A 147 5.86 -9.70 -11.40
C ALA A 147 5.51 -10.09 -12.84
N PHE A 148 4.51 -9.43 -13.45
CA PHE A 148 4.14 -9.71 -14.85
C PHE A 148 5.20 -9.23 -15.86
N LEU A 149 5.94 -8.17 -15.54
CA LEU A 149 7.08 -7.74 -16.36
C LEU A 149 8.23 -8.73 -16.30
N ILE A 150 8.54 -9.28 -15.12
CA ILE A 150 9.56 -10.33 -14.97
C ILE A 150 9.19 -11.56 -15.83
N ASP A 151 7.90 -11.94 -15.83
CA ASP A 151 7.35 -13.00 -16.66
C ASP A 151 7.24 -12.67 -18.16
N ARG A 152 7.61 -11.44 -18.58
CA ARG A 152 7.40 -10.92 -19.95
C ARG A 152 5.93 -10.95 -20.41
N LYS A 153 4.99 -10.97 -19.48
CA LYS A 153 3.54 -10.90 -19.73
C LYS A 153 3.10 -9.43 -19.82
N PHE A 154 3.65 -8.71 -20.80
CA PHE A 154 3.49 -7.26 -20.93
C PHE A 154 2.02 -6.82 -21.03
N PHE A 155 1.16 -7.59 -21.71
CA PHE A 155 -0.25 -7.24 -21.80
C PHE A 155 -0.94 -7.27 -20.43
N THR A 156 -0.66 -8.28 -19.61
CA THR A 156 -1.21 -8.37 -18.25
C THR A 156 -0.65 -7.26 -17.36
N ALA A 157 0.64 -6.94 -17.47
CA ALA A 157 1.22 -5.78 -16.78
C ALA A 157 0.53 -4.47 -17.18
N GLY A 158 0.19 -4.30 -18.46
CA GLY A 158 -0.58 -3.17 -18.97
C GLY A 158 -1.97 -3.07 -18.35
N ILE A 159 -2.68 -4.19 -18.21
CA ILE A 159 -3.99 -4.22 -17.52
C ILE A 159 -3.86 -3.75 -16.06
N TRP A 160 -2.84 -4.22 -15.34
CA TRP A 160 -2.59 -3.77 -13.97
C TRP A 160 -2.23 -2.28 -13.88
N ALA A 161 -1.49 -1.74 -14.85
CA ALA A 161 -1.25 -0.30 -14.95
C ALA A 161 -2.54 0.48 -15.20
N ILE A 162 -3.47 -0.02 -16.02
CA ILE A 162 -4.80 0.60 -16.18
C ILE A 162 -5.58 0.60 -14.86
N PHE A 163 -5.56 -0.49 -14.09
CA PHE A 163 -6.20 -0.51 -12.77
C PHE A 163 -5.57 0.50 -11.81
N ALA A 164 -4.24 0.62 -11.80
CA ALA A 164 -3.53 1.61 -10.99
C ALA A 164 -3.94 3.04 -11.39
N GLY A 165 -4.02 3.33 -12.70
CA GLY A 165 -4.47 4.61 -13.22
C GLY A 165 -5.94 4.91 -12.87
N ALA A 166 -6.81 3.91 -12.94
CA ALA A 166 -8.21 4.04 -12.54
C ALA A 166 -8.34 4.37 -11.04
N PHE A 167 -7.55 3.71 -10.18
CA PHE A 167 -7.54 3.96 -8.74
C PHE A 167 -7.06 5.38 -8.41
N ALA A 168 -6.02 5.85 -9.11
CA ALA A 168 -5.54 7.24 -9.00
C ALA A 168 -6.61 8.24 -9.46
N ALA A 169 -7.27 7.97 -10.59
CA ALA A 169 -8.31 8.82 -11.17
C ALA A 169 -9.54 8.98 -10.25
N ILE A 170 -9.95 7.90 -9.56
CA ILE A 170 -11.09 7.97 -8.62
C ILE A 170 -10.69 8.45 -7.22
N GLY A 171 -9.39 8.61 -6.95
CA GLY A 171 -8.84 9.08 -5.68
C GLY A 171 -8.69 8.01 -4.60
N LEU A 172 -8.69 6.72 -4.96
CA LEU A 172 -8.32 5.63 -4.05
C LEU A 172 -6.81 5.62 -3.73
N THR A 173 -6.00 6.13 -4.65
CA THR A 173 -4.55 6.33 -4.47
C THR A 173 -4.17 7.74 -4.89
N HIS A 174 -3.05 8.24 -4.34
CA HIS A 174 -2.36 9.48 -4.75
C HIS A 174 -3.08 10.81 -4.54
N ALA A 175 -4.41 10.86 -4.59
CA ALA A 175 -5.19 12.07 -4.41
C ALA A 175 -5.38 12.41 -2.92
N PHE A 176 -5.28 13.69 -2.57
CA PHE A 176 -5.41 14.15 -1.19
C PHE A 176 -5.98 15.56 -1.08
N ILE A 177 -6.47 15.86 0.12
CA ILE A 177 -6.64 17.22 0.62
C ILE A 177 -5.71 17.45 1.82
N VAL A 178 -5.29 18.69 2.00
CA VAL A 178 -4.54 19.13 3.18
C VAL A 178 -5.28 20.29 3.84
N LYS A 179 -5.50 20.17 5.15
CA LYS A 179 -5.97 21.24 6.03
C LYS A 179 -4.98 21.44 7.17
N GLY A 180 -4.18 22.50 7.11
CA GLY A 180 -3.03 22.71 7.98
C GLY A 180 -2.02 21.56 7.85
N ASN A 181 -1.96 20.69 8.86
CA ASN A 181 -1.09 19.51 8.89
C ASN A 181 -1.86 18.18 8.74
N ILE A 182 -3.18 18.24 8.69
CA ILE A 182 -4.03 17.06 8.50
C ILE A 182 -4.13 16.80 6.99
N VAL A 183 -3.92 15.54 6.62
CA VAL A 183 -4.00 15.09 5.23
C VAL A 183 -5.03 13.98 5.16
N ASP A 184 -6.00 14.14 4.27
CA ASP A 184 -7.10 13.19 4.07
C ASP A 184 -7.21 12.78 2.60
N PHE A 185 -7.94 11.68 2.36
CA PHE A 185 -8.25 11.21 1.01
C PHE A 185 -9.15 12.20 0.26
N LEU A 186 -8.93 12.32 -1.05
CA LEU A 186 -9.81 13.07 -1.96
C LEU A 186 -10.38 12.14 -3.03
N PHE A 187 -11.55 11.57 -2.77
CA PHE A 187 -12.27 10.81 -3.80
C PHE A 187 -12.82 11.74 -4.89
N VAL A 188 -12.92 11.23 -6.12
CA VAL A 188 -13.25 12.03 -7.31
C VAL A 188 -14.60 12.77 -7.19
N GLN A 189 -15.58 12.18 -6.51
CA GLN A 189 -16.91 12.78 -6.31
C GLN A 189 -17.01 13.62 -5.02
N ALA A 190 -15.99 13.59 -4.15
CA ALA A 190 -16.05 14.33 -2.90
C ALA A 190 -15.96 15.83 -3.16
N ALA A 191 -16.78 16.59 -2.43
CA ALA A 191 -16.67 18.04 -2.39
C ALA A 191 -15.35 18.44 -1.72
N ILE A 192 -14.71 19.49 -2.24
CA ILE A 192 -13.49 20.03 -1.64
C ILE A 192 -13.90 21.03 -0.56
N PRO A 193 -13.60 20.80 0.73
CA PRO A 193 -13.93 21.74 1.79
C PRO A 193 -13.23 23.09 1.58
N SER A 194 -13.86 24.19 2.01
CA SER A 194 -13.24 25.51 1.99
C SER A 194 -11.96 25.54 2.82
N GLU A 195 -10.99 26.37 2.41
CA GLU A 195 -9.70 26.54 3.08
C GLU A 195 -8.82 25.28 3.11
N THR A 196 -9.00 24.35 2.16
CA THR A 196 -8.12 23.20 1.99
C THR A 196 -7.32 23.30 0.69
N LEU A 197 -6.09 22.78 0.71
CA LEU A 197 -5.33 22.53 -0.51
C LEU A 197 -5.74 21.17 -1.06
N ALA A 198 -6.17 21.09 -2.31
CA ALA A 198 -6.59 19.85 -2.94
C ALA A 198 -5.65 19.47 -4.09
N TYR A 199 -5.29 18.18 -4.15
CA TYR A 199 -4.56 17.59 -5.24
C TYR A 199 -5.32 16.37 -5.79
N ARG A 200 -5.73 16.47 -7.05
CA ARG A 200 -6.30 15.35 -7.81
C ARG A 200 -5.19 14.73 -8.64
N ALA A 201 -4.96 13.43 -8.47
CA ALA A 201 -3.86 12.69 -9.07
C ALA A 201 -4.10 12.33 -10.56
N TRP A 202 -4.61 13.27 -11.36
CA TRP A 202 -4.88 13.08 -12.78
C TRP A 202 -3.61 12.88 -13.59
N ASP A 203 -2.56 13.61 -13.23
CA ASP A 203 -1.19 13.45 -13.74
C ASP A 203 -0.66 12.03 -13.51
N VAL A 204 -0.85 11.48 -12.31
CA VAL A 204 -0.46 10.09 -11.98
C VAL A 204 -1.31 9.08 -12.77
N ALA A 205 -2.62 9.32 -12.88
CA ALA A 205 -3.51 8.49 -13.69
C ALA A 205 -3.11 8.46 -15.16
N VAL A 206 -2.76 9.61 -15.74
CA VAL A 206 -2.21 9.72 -17.10
C VAL A 206 -0.87 8.98 -17.20
N GLY A 207 0.02 9.14 -16.21
CA GLY A 207 1.29 8.42 -16.15
C GLY A 207 1.11 6.90 -16.22
N TYR A 208 0.19 6.35 -15.42
CA TYR A 208 -0.17 4.93 -15.49
C TYR A 208 -0.76 4.52 -16.85
N GLY A 209 -1.59 5.38 -17.45
CA GLY A 209 -2.11 5.17 -18.80
C GLY A 209 -1.02 5.10 -19.87
N LEU A 210 -0.03 5.99 -19.81
CA LEU A 210 1.12 5.98 -20.72
C LEU A 210 1.98 4.72 -20.52
N ILE A 211 2.21 4.31 -19.27
CA ILE A 211 2.90 3.05 -18.95
C ILE A 211 2.13 1.86 -19.52
N ALA A 212 0.80 1.83 -19.40
CA ALA A 212 -0.03 0.76 -19.95
C ALA A 212 0.08 0.69 -21.48
N LEU A 213 0.02 1.83 -22.17
CA LEU A 213 0.22 1.90 -23.62
C LEU A 213 1.59 1.37 -24.05
N ALA A 214 2.64 1.73 -23.32
CA ALA A 214 3.98 1.20 -23.56
C ALA A 214 4.00 -0.34 -23.41
N PHE A 215 3.43 -0.88 -22.34
CA PHE A 215 3.36 -2.32 -22.13
C PHE A 215 2.52 -3.05 -23.19
N PHE A 216 1.41 -2.47 -23.65
CA PHE A 216 0.64 -3.04 -24.75
C PHE A 216 1.45 -3.04 -26.06
N ALA A 217 2.15 -1.96 -26.38
CA ALA A 217 3.02 -1.88 -27.55
C ALA A 217 4.13 -2.94 -27.51
N PHE A 218 4.81 -3.09 -26.37
CA PHE A 218 5.80 -4.16 -26.18
C PHE A 218 5.20 -5.55 -26.28
N GLY A 219 4.00 -5.76 -25.74
CA GLY A 219 3.28 -7.03 -25.84
C GLY A 219 2.95 -7.42 -27.29
N ILE A 220 2.51 -6.46 -28.10
CA ILE A 220 2.24 -6.67 -29.53
C ILE A 220 3.54 -7.00 -30.28
N TYR A 221 4.60 -6.22 -30.04
CA TYR A 221 5.91 -6.42 -30.64
C TYR A 221 6.50 -7.81 -30.33
N HIS A 222 6.42 -8.25 -29.07
CA HIS A 222 6.97 -9.54 -28.65
C HIS A 222 6.22 -10.75 -29.23
N ARG A 223 4.88 -10.64 -29.38
CA ARG A 223 4.09 -11.67 -30.08
C ARG A 223 4.50 -11.79 -31.55
N GLY A 224 4.64 -10.66 -32.25
CA GLY A 224 5.05 -10.63 -33.65
C GLY A 224 6.43 -11.26 -33.92
N GLN A 225 7.35 -11.21 -32.97
CA GLN A 225 8.65 -11.90 -33.08
C GLN A 225 8.57 -13.40 -32.79
N SER A 226 7.67 -13.82 -31.91
CA SER A 226 7.50 -15.23 -31.56
C SER A 226 6.87 -16.03 -32.70
N ASP A 227 6.06 -15.37 -33.53
CA ASP A 227 5.38 -15.95 -34.69
C ASP A 227 6.22 -15.86 -36.00
N ALA A 228 7.39 -15.20 -35.96
CA ALA A 228 8.29 -15.16 -37.10
C ALA A 228 8.95 -16.55 -37.31
N PRO A 229 9.00 -17.08 -38.55
CA PRO A 229 9.63 -18.37 -38.81
C PRO A 229 11.09 -18.32 -38.36
N ARG A 230 11.48 -19.21 -37.44
CA ARG A 230 12.87 -19.37 -37.04
C ARG A 230 13.64 -19.82 -38.28
N LEU A 231 14.50 -18.96 -38.79
CA LEU A 231 15.46 -19.33 -39.83
C LEU A 231 16.37 -20.41 -39.23
N GLU A 232 16.15 -21.66 -39.64
CA GLU A 232 17.07 -22.75 -39.35
C GLU A 232 18.38 -22.44 -40.08
N HIS A 233 19.43 -22.20 -39.30
CA HIS A 233 20.82 -22.14 -39.76
C HIS A 233 21.58 -23.31 -39.15
#